data_AF-A0A1E5T9U4-F1
#
_entry.id   AF-A0A1E5T9U4-F1
#
_cell.length_a   1.000
_cell.length_b   1.000
_cell.length_c   1.000
_cell.angle_alpha   90.00
_cell.angle_beta   90.00
_cell.angle_gamma   90.00
#
_symmetry.space_group_name_H-M   'P 1'
#
loop_
_entity.id
_entity.type
_entity.pdbx_description
1 polymer ?
#
loop_
_entity_poly.entity_id
_entity_poly.type
_entity_poly.pdbx_seq_one_letter_code
_entity_poly.pdbx_strand_id
1 'polypeptide(L)'
;MQELNKELGRILDQFKDENIDLQIAIEKFNCLFSKFKEQTDSNEYLINSLEFEFSKILKKLSHIKGVNSRLENRKETNVELRRELGLI
;
A
#
# COMPACT_ATOMS: atom_id res chain seq x y z
N MET A 1 4.97 13.12 -12.28
CA MET A 1 5.96 14.23 -12.37
C MET A 1 6.23 14.69 -13.79
N GLN A 2 6.58 13.81 -14.76
CA GLN A 2 6.78 14.24 -16.16
C GLN A 2 5.52 14.87 -16.79
N GLU A 3 4.35 14.35 -16.46
CA GLU A 3 3.07 14.85 -16.97
C GLU A 3 2.67 16.21 -16.36
N LEU A 4 2.90 16.41 -15.06
CA LEU A 4 2.73 17.71 -14.40
C LEU A 4 3.58 18.79 -15.07
N ASN A 5 4.86 18.50 -15.31
CA ASN A 5 5.78 19.44 -15.95
C ASN A 5 5.35 19.79 -17.38
N LYS A 6 4.79 18.83 -18.12
CA LYS A 6 4.28 19.05 -19.48
C LYS A 6 3.04 19.95 -19.49
N GLU A 7 2.11 19.74 -18.57
CA GLU A 7 0.90 20.57 -18.44
C GLU A 7 1.23 21.99 -17.92
N LEU A 8 2.17 22.11 -16.98
CA LEU A 8 2.70 23.41 -16.55
C LEU A 8 3.33 24.18 -17.72
N GLY A 9 4.14 23.49 -18.54
CA GLY A 9 4.74 24.08 -19.74
C GLY A 9 3.68 24.63 -20.71
N ARG A 10 2.61 23.87 -20.97
CA ARG A 10 1.50 24.32 -21.83
C ARG A 10 0.80 25.56 -21.31
N ILE A 11 0.56 25.66 -20.00
CA ILE A 11 -0.09 26.85 -19.40
C ILE A 11 0.83 28.06 -19.52
N LEU A 12 2.14 27.88 -19.29
CA LEU A 12 3.13 28.94 -19.44
C LEU A 12 3.25 29.41 -20.89
N ASP A 13 3.24 28.50 -21.85
CA ASP A 13 3.30 28.83 -23.27
C ASP A 13 2.02 29.57 -23.70
N GLN A 14 0.84 29.12 -23.27
CA GLN A 14 -0.43 29.84 -23.49
C GLN A 14 -0.41 31.27 -22.93
N PHE A 15 0.19 31.46 -21.75
CA PHE A 15 0.32 32.78 -21.14
C PHE A 15 1.33 33.67 -21.88
N LYS A 16 2.48 33.10 -22.29
CA LYS A 16 3.52 33.82 -23.07
C LYS A 16 3.01 34.26 -24.44
N ASP A 17 2.20 33.43 -25.08
CA ASP A 17 1.61 33.72 -26.39
C ASP A 17 0.37 34.65 -26.28
N GLU A 18 0.12 35.24 -25.11
CA GLU A 18 -1.03 36.11 -24.79
C GLU A 18 -2.42 35.48 -25.06
N ASN A 19 -2.48 34.15 -25.19
CA ASN A 19 -3.74 33.42 -25.41
C ASN A 19 -4.63 33.37 -24.16
N ILE A 20 -4.04 33.56 -22.99
CA ILE A 20 -4.74 33.63 -21.70
C ILE A 20 -4.15 34.75 -20.86
N ASP A 21 -4.98 35.42 -20.06
CA ASP A 21 -4.51 36.40 -19.09
C ASP A 21 -3.92 35.73 -17.82
N LEU A 22 -3.32 36.56 -16.96
CA LEU A 22 -2.67 36.11 -15.73
C LEU A 22 -3.66 35.41 -14.78
N GLN A 23 -4.90 35.88 -14.71
CA GLN A 23 -5.90 35.33 -13.80
C GLN A 23 -6.31 33.92 -14.24
N ILE A 24 -6.56 33.73 -15.53
CA ILE A 24 -6.83 32.41 -16.13
C ILE A 24 -5.64 31.47 -15.95
N ALA A 25 -4.41 31.97 -16.13
CA ALA A 25 -3.22 31.16 -15.89
C ALA A 25 -3.13 30.67 -14.43
N ILE A 26 -3.37 31.55 -13.45
CA ILE A 26 -3.38 31.21 -12.02
C ILE A 26 -4.47 30.17 -11.71
N GLU A 27 -5.68 30.33 -12.24
CA GLU A 27 -6.78 29.37 -12.04
C GLU A 27 -6.42 27.99 -12.60
N LYS A 28 -5.82 27.93 -13.80
CA LYS A 28 -5.37 26.68 -14.41
C LYS A 28 -4.26 26.02 -13.59
N PHE A 29 -3.31 26.79 -13.05
CA PHE A 29 -2.28 26.25 -12.15
C PHE A 29 -2.90 25.64 -10.90
N ASN A 30 -3.79 26.36 -10.22
CA ASN A 30 -4.45 25.87 -9.02
C ASN A 30 -5.25 24.58 -9.28
N CYS A 31 -5.97 24.52 -10.40
CA CYS A 31 -6.69 23.31 -10.81
C CYS A 31 -5.76 22.12 -11.04
N LEU A 32 -4.63 22.35 -11.73
CA LEU A 32 -3.63 21.32 -12.00
C LEU A 32 -3.02 20.79 -10.69
N PHE A 33 -2.65 21.67 -9.77
CA PHE A 33 -2.09 21.30 -8.48
C PHE A 33 -3.09 20.51 -7.61
N SER A 34 -4.36 20.93 -7.54
CA SER A 34 -5.38 20.20 -6.78
C SER A 34 -5.57 18.77 -7.28
N LYS A 35 -5.62 18.57 -8.61
CA LYS A 35 -5.74 17.22 -9.20
C LYS A 35 -4.56 16.32 -8.86
N PHE A 36 -3.33 16.84 -8.95
CA PHE A 36 -2.14 16.06 -8.60
C PHE A 36 -2.05 15.79 -7.10
N LYS A 37 -2.52 16.72 -6.27
CA LYS A 37 -2.63 16.52 -4.82
C LYS A 37 -3.62 15.40 -4.48
N GLU A 38 -4.82 15.42 -5.04
CA GLU A 38 -5.84 14.36 -4.85
C GLU A 38 -5.32 12.98 -5.29
N GLN A 39 -4.59 12.91 -6.41
CA GLN A 39 -3.96 11.66 -6.85
C GLN A 39 -2.90 11.14 -5.86
N THR A 40 -2.15 12.06 -5.25
CA THR A 40 -1.13 11.71 -4.26
C THR A 40 -1.77 11.23 -2.96
N ASP A 41 -2.78 11.94 -2.47
CA ASP A 41 -3.55 11.59 -1.28
C ASP A 41 -4.29 10.23 -1.47
N SER A 42 -4.81 9.97 -2.68
CA SER A 42 -5.42 8.69 -3.03
C SER A 42 -4.41 7.53 -3.02
N ASN A 43 -3.18 7.77 -3.48
CA ASN A 43 -2.10 6.79 -3.40
C ASN A 43 -1.68 6.52 -1.96
N GLU A 44 -1.60 7.55 -1.12
CA GLU A 44 -1.33 7.39 0.32
C GLU A 44 -2.41 6.54 0.99
N TYR A 45 -3.68 6.79 0.69
CA TYR A 45 -4.79 5.97 1.17
C TYR A 45 -4.67 4.49 0.72
N LEU A 46 -4.34 4.25 -0.56
CA LEU A 46 -4.14 2.90 -1.09
C LEU A 46 -2.97 2.17 -0.41
N ILE A 47 -1.86 2.87 -0.19
CA ILE A 47 -0.69 2.31 0.53
C ILE A 47 -1.09 1.94 1.95
N ASN A 48 -1.72 2.84 2.69
CA ASN A 48 -2.18 2.58 4.06
C ASN A 48 -3.16 1.40 4.12
N SER A 49 -4.06 1.28 3.13
CA SER A 49 -4.98 0.15 3.03
C SER A 49 -4.25 -1.18 2.78
N LEU A 50 -3.25 -1.19 1.89
CA LEU A 50 -2.42 -2.36 1.63
C LEU A 50 -1.60 -2.79 2.85
N GLU A 51 -1.01 -1.83 3.58
CA GLU A 51 -0.27 -2.10 4.82
C GLU A 51 -1.17 -2.73 5.90
N PHE A 52 -2.43 -2.29 5.98
CA PHE A 52 -3.41 -2.87 6.89
C PHE A 52 -3.76 -4.32 6.53
N GLU A 53 -4.01 -4.60 5.25
CA GLU A 53 -4.28 -5.98 4.80
C GLU A 53 -3.04 -6.88 4.98
N PHE A 54 -1.84 -6.36 4.72
CA PHE A 54 -0.59 -7.08 4.96
C PHE A 54 -0.42 -7.47 6.44
N SER A 55 -0.75 -6.54 7.35
CA SER A 55 -0.74 -6.78 8.80
C SER A 55 -1.71 -7.89 9.22
N LYS A 56 -2.89 -8.00 8.59
CA LYS A 56 -3.83 -9.10 8.84
C LYS A 56 -3.28 -10.45 8.39
N ILE A 57 -2.64 -10.50 7.22
CA ILE A 57 -2.02 -11.72 6.69
C ILE A 57 -0.92 -12.21 7.65
N LEU A 58 -0.06 -11.31 8.13
CA LEU A 58 0.99 -11.65 9.10
C LEU A 58 0.44 -12.25 10.39
N LYS A 59 -0.67 -11.70 10.92
CA LYS A 59 -1.34 -12.26 12.11
C LYS A 59 -1.85 -13.68 11.85
N LYS A 60 -2.46 -13.93 10.69
CA LYS A 60 -2.94 -15.27 10.30
C LYS A 60 -1.79 -16.27 10.17
N LEU A 61 -0.68 -15.89 9.54
CA LEU A 61 0.51 -16.73 9.41
C LEU A 61 1.12 -17.08 10.78
N SER A 62 1.21 -16.10 11.69
CA SER A 62 1.68 -16.33 13.05
C SER A 62 0.79 -17.35 13.78
N HIS A 63 -0.52 -17.23 13.64
CA HIS A 63 -1.46 -18.19 14.22
C HIS A 63 -1.26 -19.61 13.66
N ILE A 64 -1.15 -19.75 12.34
CA ILE A 64 -0.89 -21.04 11.68
C ILE A 64 0.41 -21.66 12.20
N LYS A 65 1.48 -20.86 12.32
CA LYS A 65 2.76 -21.32 12.87
C LYS A 65 2.61 -21.84 14.31
N GLY A 66 1.84 -21.13 15.13
CA GLY A 66 1.54 -21.55 16.50
C GLY A 66 0.75 -22.87 16.57
N VAL A 67 -0.25 -23.04 15.71
CA VAL A 67 -0.99 -24.30 15.58
C VAL A 67 -0.06 -25.44 15.16
N ASN A 68 0.82 -25.21 14.19
CA ASN A 68 1.73 -26.22 13.69
C ASN A 68 2.72 -26.69 14.77
N SER A 69 3.31 -25.75 15.53
CA SER A 69 4.18 -26.09 16.66
C SER A 69 3.48 -26.94 17.72
N ARG A 70 2.21 -26.64 18.04
CA ARG A 70 1.42 -27.44 18.98
C ARG A 70 1.16 -28.85 18.47
N LEU A 71 0.90 -29.01 17.17
CA LEU A 71 0.68 -30.32 16.56
C LEU A 71 1.96 -31.16 16.61
N GLU A 72 3.12 -30.56 16.33
CA GLU A 72 4.39 -31.26 16.37
C GLU A 72 4.73 -31.74 17.78
N ASN A 73 4.61 -30.88 18.78
CA ASN A 73 4.79 -31.27 20.19
C ASN A 73 3.86 -32.43 20.58
N ARG A 74 2.59 -32.42 20.13
CA ARG A 74 1.64 -33.50 20.42
C ARG A 74 2.05 -34.83 19.78
N LYS A 75 2.62 -34.81 18.57
CA LYS A 75 3.14 -36.02 17.93
C LYS A 75 4.31 -36.59 18.73
N GLU A 76 5.26 -35.73 19.12
CA GLU A 76 6.42 -36.13 19.93
C GLU A 76 5.99 -36.78 21.25
N THR A 77 5.11 -36.12 22.01
CA THR A 77 4.56 -36.70 23.25
C THR A 77 3.85 -38.03 23.01
N ASN A 78 3.12 -38.20 21.90
CA ASN A 78 2.47 -39.48 21.61
C ASN A 78 3.48 -40.60 21.31
N VAL A 79 4.58 -40.27 20.63
CA VAL A 79 5.67 -41.22 20.36
C VAL A 79 6.34 -41.65 21.66
N GLU A 80 6.63 -40.71 22.57
CA GLU A 80 7.22 -41.00 23.88
C GLU A 80 6.31 -41.91 24.72
N LEU A 81 5.01 -41.59 24.83
CA LEU A 81 4.05 -42.40 25.58
C LEU A 81 3.94 -43.83 25.03
N ARG A 82 3.99 -44.02 23.70
CA ARG A 82 3.94 -45.35 23.10
C ARG A 82 5.20 -46.17 23.42
N ARG A 83 6.37 -45.55 23.52
CA ARG A 83 7.61 -46.21 23.95
C ARG A 83 7.53 -46.65 25.42
N GLU A 84 7.03 -45.79 26.30
CA GLU A 84 6.87 -46.12 27.74
C GLU A 84 5.89 -47.28 27.96
N LEU A 85 4.85 -47.37 27.13
CA LEU A 85 3.87 -48.47 27.16
C LEU A 85 4.35 -49.74 26.43
N GLY A 86 5.54 -49.75 25.82
CA GLY A 86 6.07 -50.89 25.08
C GLY A 86 5.28 -51.23 23.81
N LEU A 87 4.54 -50.27 23.26
CA LEU A 87 3.73 -50.45 22.04
C LEU A 87 4.54 -50.25 20.76
N ILE A 88 5.71 -49.62 20.87
CA ILE A 88 6.77 -49.46 19.87
C ILE A 88 8.13 -49.49 20.59
#